data_AF-A0A953SUN2-F1
#
_entry.id   AF-A0A953SUN2-F1
#
_cell.length_a   1.000
_cell.length_b   1.000
_cell.length_c   1.000
_cell.angle_alpha   90.00
_cell.angle_beta   90.00
_cell.angle_gamma   90.00
#
_symmetry.space_group_name_H-M   'P 1'
#
loop_
_entity.id
_entity.type
_entity.pdbx_description
1 polymer ?
#
loop_
_entity_poly.entity_id
_entity_poly.type
_entity_poly.pdbx_seq_one_letter_code
_entity_poly.pdbx_strand_id
1 'polypeptide(L)'
;MEIVMPQMGESINEGTIIKWHKKVGDSVKLDEIIFEISTDKVDTEIPSPGDGILKEIKFQEGDTVDVGTVVAILNITGEIPESTPKEDSPEIKVEESAGELKKEKVSEAIKTSQPESTY
;
A
#
# COMPACT_ATOMS: atom_id res chain seq x y z
N MET A 1 10.62 -6.68 -3.73
CA MET A 1 9.46 -7.54 -3.44
C MET A 1 8.45 -7.52 -4.57
N GLU A 2 7.95 -8.67 -4.99
CA GLU A 2 6.79 -8.79 -5.89
C GLU A 2 5.55 -9.06 -5.02
N ILE A 3 4.46 -8.32 -5.23
CA ILE A 3 3.16 -8.68 -4.68
C ILE A 3 2.50 -9.59 -5.69
N VAL A 4 2.32 -10.84 -5.28
CA VAL A 4 1.49 -11.80 -5.97
C VAL A 4 0.12 -11.84 -5.35
N MET A 5 -0.88 -12.18 -6.15
CA MET A 5 -2.20 -12.49 -5.63
C MET A 5 -2.10 -13.74 -4.75
N PRO A 6 -2.35 -13.65 -3.43
CA PRO A 6 -2.28 -14.83 -2.57
C PRO A 6 -3.48 -15.74 -2.86
N GLN A 7 -3.40 -17.00 -2.44
CA GLN A 7 -4.55 -17.90 -2.55
C GLN A 7 -5.65 -17.42 -1.60
N MET A 8 -6.80 -17.07 -2.17
CA MET A 8 -7.95 -16.55 -1.41
C MET A 8 -9.03 -17.63 -1.32
N GLY A 9 -8.80 -18.67 -0.51
CA GLY A 9 -9.76 -19.77 -0.29
C GLY A 9 -9.59 -20.97 -1.23
N GLU A 10 -10.04 -22.15 -0.78
CA GLU A 10 -9.77 -23.45 -1.43
C GLU A 10 -10.37 -23.64 -2.84
N SER A 11 -11.23 -22.72 -3.31
CA SER A 11 -11.94 -22.85 -4.60
C SER A 11 -11.93 -21.58 -5.46
N ILE A 12 -11.13 -20.56 -5.12
CA ILE A 12 -11.08 -19.29 -5.86
C ILE A 12 -9.70 -19.16 -6.51
N ASN A 13 -9.68 -19.11 -7.83
CA ASN A 13 -8.45 -19.07 -8.64
C ASN A 13 -8.17 -17.69 -9.24
N GLU A 14 -9.05 -16.72 -9.09
CA GLU A 14 -8.93 -15.39 -9.65
C GLU A 14 -9.57 -14.34 -8.74
N GLY A 15 -9.18 -13.09 -8.89
CA GLY A 15 -9.92 -11.98 -8.32
C GLY A 15 -9.60 -10.64 -8.95
N THR A 16 -10.47 -9.69 -8.70
CA THR A 16 -10.51 -8.41 -9.41
C THR A 16 -10.06 -7.29 -8.49
N ILE A 17 -9.16 -6.43 -8.96
CA ILE A 17 -8.72 -5.28 -8.17
C ILE A 17 -9.86 -4.26 -8.16
N ILE A 18 -10.44 -3.97 -7.01
CA ILE A 18 -11.57 -3.02 -6.93
C ILE A 18 -11.10 -1.60 -6.71
N LYS A 19 -9.95 -1.40 -6.04
CA LYS A 19 -9.46 -0.06 -5.72
C LYS A 19 -7.97 -0.03 -5.40
N TRP A 20 -7.27 0.97 -5.95
CA TRP A 20 -5.90 1.30 -5.56
C TRP A 20 -5.91 2.47 -4.58
N HIS A 21 -5.28 2.31 -3.41
CA HIS A 21 -4.97 3.43 -2.51
C HIS A 21 -3.60 4.05 -2.78
N LYS A 22 -2.74 3.31 -3.49
CA LYS A 22 -1.37 3.70 -3.82
C LYS A 22 -1.13 3.69 -5.32
N LYS A 23 -0.21 4.54 -5.79
CA LYS A 23 0.15 4.68 -7.21
C LYS A 23 1.63 4.37 -7.41
N VAL A 24 2.01 4.09 -8.66
CA VAL A 24 3.43 3.90 -9.03
C VAL A 24 4.23 5.13 -8.61
N GLY A 25 5.30 4.91 -7.86
CA GLY A 25 6.14 5.95 -7.26
C GLY A 25 5.69 6.42 -5.87
N ASP A 26 4.54 5.94 -5.36
CA ASP A 26 4.06 6.31 -4.03
C ASP A 26 4.76 5.50 -2.94
N SER A 27 5.09 6.16 -1.83
CA SER A 27 5.66 5.54 -0.65
C SER A 27 4.58 4.86 0.18
N VAL A 28 4.81 3.60 0.55
CA VAL A 28 3.95 2.79 1.42
C VAL A 28 4.70 2.45 2.71
N LYS A 29 3.96 2.24 3.80
CA LYS A 29 4.51 1.85 5.10
C LYS A 29 4.10 0.45 5.48
N LEU A 30 4.86 -0.19 6.38
CA LEU A 30 4.46 -1.47 6.96
C LEU A 30 3.08 -1.32 7.62
N ASP A 31 2.21 -2.32 7.42
CA ASP A 31 0.82 -2.34 7.92
C ASP A 31 -0.12 -1.32 7.23
N GLU A 32 0.30 -0.69 6.13
CA GLU A 32 -0.52 0.26 5.36
C GLU A 32 -1.23 -0.41 4.18
N ILE A 33 -2.53 -0.16 4.02
CA ILE A 33 -3.34 -0.71 2.91
C ILE A 33 -2.88 -0.12 1.58
N ILE A 34 -2.48 -0.99 0.65
CA ILE A 34 -1.99 -0.59 -0.69
C ILE A 34 -3.14 -0.58 -1.71
N PHE A 35 -3.90 -1.68 -1.75
CA PHE A 35 -5.01 -1.89 -2.67
C PHE A 35 -5.98 -2.93 -2.13
N GLU A 36 -7.18 -2.94 -2.71
CA GLU A 36 -8.28 -3.82 -2.36
C GLU A 36 -8.62 -4.71 -3.56
N ILE A 37 -8.84 -5.99 -3.31
CA ILE A 37 -9.31 -6.96 -4.31
C ILE A 37 -10.68 -7.50 -3.89
N SER A 38 -11.56 -7.70 -4.85
CA SER A 38 -12.81 -8.43 -4.66
C SER A 38 -12.70 -9.78 -5.35
N THR A 39 -13.05 -10.82 -4.60
CA THR A 39 -13.33 -12.14 -5.15
C THR A 39 -14.84 -12.39 -5.11
N ASP A 40 -15.33 -13.41 -5.83
CA ASP A 40 -16.76 -13.77 -5.98
C ASP A 40 -17.58 -13.71 -4.67
N LYS A 41 -16.94 -13.96 -3.52
CA LYS A 41 -17.60 -14.02 -2.21
C LYS A 41 -17.10 -13.02 -1.17
N VAL A 42 -15.84 -12.59 -1.23
CA VAL A 42 -15.20 -11.83 -0.15
C VAL A 42 -14.24 -10.79 -0.72
N ASP A 43 -14.38 -9.55 -0.28
CA ASP A 43 -13.39 -8.50 -0.43
C ASP A 43 -12.22 -8.70 0.53
N THR A 44 -11.00 -8.53 0.03
CA THR A 44 -9.77 -8.66 0.81
C THR A 44 -8.83 -7.51 0.50
N GLU A 45 -8.31 -6.91 1.56
CA GLU A 45 -7.33 -5.83 1.48
C GLU A 45 -5.90 -6.40 1.46
N ILE A 46 -5.04 -5.81 0.62
CA ILE A 46 -3.62 -6.16 0.56
C ILE A 46 -2.83 -5.09 1.32
N PRO A 47 -2.42 -5.38 2.58
CA PRO A 47 -1.53 -4.51 3.32
C PRO A 47 -0.09 -4.61 2.81
N SER A 48 0.70 -3.56 3.07
CA SER A 48 2.11 -3.57 2.72
C SER A 48 2.90 -4.48 3.66
N PRO A 49 3.74 -5.40 3.13
CA PRO A 49 4.63 -6.23 3.94
C PRO A 49 5.82 -5.45 4.55
N GLY A 50 6.03 -4.19 4.17
CA GLY A 50 7.12 -3.36 4.68
C GLY A 50 7.09 -1.92 4.17
N ASP A 51 7.98 -1.08 4.70
CA ASP A 51 8.16 0.30 4.25
C ASP A 51 8.94 0.34 2.92
N GLY A 52 8.29 0.89 1.90
CA GLY A 52 8.82 0.86 0.54
C GLY A 52 8.16 1.84 -0.41
N ILE A 53 8.46 1.69 -1.69
CA ILE A 53 7.88 2.49 -2.77
C ILE A 53 7.29 1.53 -3.81
N LEU A 54 6.06 1.81 -4.25
CA LEU A 54 5.44 1.04 -5.34
C LEU A 54 6.20 1.29 -6.64
N LYS A 55 6.95 0.31 -7.12
CA LYS A 55 7.84 0.46 -8.27
C LYS A 55 7.07 0.37 -9.59
N GLU A 56 6.13 -0.56 -9.68
CA GLU A 56 5.38 -0.85 -10.91
C GLU A 56 4.06 -1.55 -10.59
N ILE A 57 2.99 -1.21 -11.32
CA ILE A 57 1.69 -1.87 -11.27
C ILE A 57 1.49 -2.58 -12.61
N LYS A 58 1.23 -3.89 -12.57
CA LYS A 58 0.96 -4.68 -13.79
C LYS A 58 -0.54 -4.75 -14.12
N PHE A 59 -1.40 -4.59 -13.11
CA PHE A 59 -2.85 -4.71 -13.21
C PHE A 59 -3.53 -3.51 -12.53
N GLN A 60 -4.46 -2.85 -13.22
CA GLN A 60 -5.11 -1.61 -12.74
C GLN A 60 -6.41 -1.89 -11.99
N GLU A 61 -7.08 -0.84 -11.48
CA GLU A 61 -8.43 -0.99 -10.94
C GLU A 61 -9.39 -1.52 -12.00
N GLY A 62 -10.23 -2.48 -11.62
CA GLY A 62 -11.15 -3.22 -12.49
C GLY A 62 -10.52 -4.40 -13.22
N ASP A 63 -9.21 -4.62 -13.10
CA ASP A 63 -8.53 -5.72 -13.80
C ASP A 63 -8.61 -7.03 -13.00
N THR A 64 -8.69 -8.15 -13.71
CA THR A 64 -8.87 -9.50 -13.15
C THR A 64 -7.58 -10.28 -13.24
N VAL A 65 -7.19 -10.90 -12.13
CA VAL A 65 -5.87 -11.51 -11.95
C VAL A 65 -6.01 -12.91 -11.39
N ASP A 66 -5.26 -13.85 -11.95
CA ASP A 66 -5.19 -15.21 -11.43
C ASP A 66 -4.33 -15.31 -10.16
N VAL A 67 -4.68 -16.24 -9.27
CA VAL A 67 -3.91 -16.56 -8.06
C VAL A 67 -2.47 -16.94 -8.42
N GLY A 68 -1.51 -16.40 -7.67
CA GLY A 68 -0.08 -16.59 -7.93
C GLY A 68 0.48 -15.68 -9.01
N THR A 69 -0.34 -14.85 -9.66
CA THR A 69 0.13 -13.84 -10.62
C THR A 69 0.65 -12.61 -9.91
N VAL A 70 1.75 -12.04 -10.42
CA VAL A 70 2.34 -10.79 -9.92
C VAL A 70 1.44 -9.62 -10.30
N VAL A 71 0.82 -8.99 -9.30
CA VAL A 71 -0.04 -7.82 -9.45
C VAL A 71 0.75 -6.51 -9.49
N ALA A 72 1.75 -6.38 -8.61
CA ALA A 72 2.59 -5.19 -8.53
C ALA A 72 3.98 -5.51 -7.96
N ILE A 73 4.91 -4.57 -8.13
CA ILE A 73 6.28 -4.67 -7.61
C ILE A 73 6.48 -3.55 -6.59
N LEU A 74 6.90 -3.90 -5.37
CA LEU A 74 7.32 -2.97 -4.35
C LEU A 74 8.83 -3.00 -4.17
N ASN A 75 9.39 -1.81 -4.00
CA ASN A 75 10.78 -1.60 -3.61
C ASN A 75 10.81 -1.31 -2.10
N ILE A 76 11.04 -2.34 -1.29
CA ILE A 76 11.14 -2.21 0.17
C ILE A 76 12.58 -1.84 0.48
N THR A 77 12.81 -0.75 1.23
CA THR A 77 14.19 -0.28 1.51
C THR A 77 14.93 -1.12 2.57
N GLY A 78 14.45 -2.33 2.84
CA GLY A 78 14.94 -3.24 3.88
C GLY A 78 15.09 -4.70 3.42
N GLU A 79 14.99 -4.99 2.12
CA GLU A 79 15.26 -6.34 1.58
C GLU A 79 16.79 -6.59 1.57
N ILE A 80 17.38 -6.78 2.75
CA ILE A 80 18.52 -7.69 2.85
C ILE A 80 17.97 -9.09 2.54
N PRO A 81 18.45 -9.79 1.51
CA PRO A 81 18.04 -11.17 1.29
C PRO A 81 18.46 -11.96 2.53
N GLU A 82 17.48 -12.40 3.33
CA GLU A 82 17.71 -13.32 4.43
C GLU A 82 18.13 -14.67 3.83
N SER A 83 19.42 -14.77 3.54
CA SER A 83 20.12 -16.01 3.34
C SER A 83 21.38 -15.94 4.18
N THR A 84 21.25 -16.27 5.46
CA THR A 84 22.15 -17.15 6.23
C THR A 84 21.83 -17.03 7.73
N PRO A 85 21.62 -18.14 8.46
CA PRO A 85 21.59 -18.10 9.91
C PRO A 85 22.97 -17.70 10.41
N LYS A 86 23.06 -16.57 11.11
CA LYS A 86 24.22 -16.30 11.97
C LYS A 86 23.76 -15.67 13.27
N GLU A 87 23.61 -16.55 14.24
CA GLU A 87 23.82 -16.27 15.65
C GLU A 87 25.06 -15.39 15.83
N ASP A 88 24.85 -14.15 16.29
CA ASP A 88 25.67 -13.50 17.32
C ASP A 88 24.92 -12.27 17.86
N SER A 89 24.51 -12.36 19.13
CA SER A 89 24.25 -11.20 19.99
C SER A 89 25.52 -10.33 20.06
N PRO A 90 25.46 -8.98 20.25
CA PRO A 90 24.81 -8.41 21.43
C PRO A 90 24.13 -7.03 21.28
N GLU A 91 23.21 -6.83 22.21
CA GLU A 91 22.79 -5.59 22.87
C GLU A 91 23.76 -4.39 22.76
N ILE A 92 23.26 -3.24 22.25
CA ILE A 92 23.61 -1.91 22.75
C ILE A 92 22.39 -0.97 22.66
N LYS A 93 21.96 -0.55 23.85
CA LYS A 93 21.06 0.57 24.20
C LYS A 93 21.66 1.92 23.77
N VAL A 94 20.86 2.94 23.44
CA VAL A 94 20.75 4.26 24.13
C VAL A 94 20.37 5.26 23.02
N GLU A 95 19.16 5.81 22.94
CA GLU A 95 18.59 7.01 23.62
C GLU A 95 18.77 8.32 22.85
N GLU A 96 17.69 9.12 22.85
CA GLU A 96 17.57 10.58 22.61
C GLU A 96 18.11 11.23 21.32
N SER A 97 17.26 11.94 20.57
CA SER A 97 16.82 13.31 20.94
C SER A 97 16.01 13.98 19.81
N ALA A 98 14.94 14.65 20.23
CA ALA A 98 14.43 15.96 19.81
C ALA A 98 14.35 16.39 18.32
N GLY A 99 13.22 17.03 17.99
CA GLY A 99 13.08 18.01 16.91
C GLY A 99 11.82 17.77 16.07
N GLU A 100 10.65 18.27 16.47
CA GLU A 100 10.15 19.61 16.14
C GLU A 100 9.90 19.84 14.63
N LEU A 101 8.65 20.11 14.23
CA LEU A 101 8.20 21.36 13.60
C LEU A 101 6.89 21.20 12.80
N LYS A 102 5.87 21.95 13.22
CA LYS A 102 4.86 22.73 12.48
C LYS A 102 4.45 22.29 11.06
N LYS A 103 3.13 22.21 10.83
CA LYS A 103 2.50 22.99 9.74
C LYS A 103 1.03 23.30 9.98
N GLU A 104 0.83 24.56 10.29
CA GLU A 104 -0.38 25.35 10.15
C GLU A 104 -0.75 25.48 8.65
N LYS A 105 -2.06 25.59 8.39
CA LYS A 105 -2.71 26.15 7.19
C LYS A 105 -2.83 25.25 5.96
N VAL A 106 -4.07 24.95 5.55
CA VAL A 106 -4.72 25.60 4.39
C VAL A 106 -6.17 25.12 4.21
N SER A 107 -7.06 26.12 4.24
CA SER A 107 -8.35 26.25 3.56
C SER A 107 -9.49 25.27 3.88
N GLU A 108 -10.27 25.65 4.88
CA GLU A 108 -11.66 25.25 5.03
C GLU A 108 -12.56 26.17 4.16
N ALA A 109 -13.26 25.53 3.23
CA ALA A 109 -14.59 25.84 2.70
C ALA A 109 -15.06 27.32 2.61
N ILE A 110 -14.78 27.98 1.48
CA ILE A 110 -15.67 29.00 0.90
C ILE A 110 -16.21 28.53 -0.45
N LYS A 111 -17.28 27.72 -0.42
CA LYS A 111 -18.17 27.56 -1.58
C LYS A 111 -19.61 27.41 -1.14
N THR A 112 -20.11 28.43 -0.43
CA THR A 112 -21.50 28.85 -0.54
C THR A 112 -21.47 30.21 -1.22
N SER A 113 -21.72 30.21 -2.52
CA SER A 113 -22.02 31.41 -3.28
C SER A 113 -22.74 30.94 -4.53
N GLN A 114 -24.02 30.61 -4.36
CA GLN A 114 -24.96 30.65 -5.47
C GLN A 114 -25.10 32.13 -5.85
N PRO A 115 -24.72 32.58 -7.05
CA PRO A 115 -25.14 33.88 -7.50
C PRO A 115 -26.61 33.81 -7.87
N GLU A 116 -27.42 34.51 -7.09
CA GLU A 116 -28.70 35.05 -7.52
C GLU A 116 -28.48 35.83 -8.82
N SER A 117 -29.17 35.45 -9.89
CA SER A 117 -29.53 36.34 -11.01
C SER A 117 -30.55 35.63 -11.90
N THR A 118 -31.81 36.01 -11.69
CA THR A 118 -32.71 36.54 -12.72
C THR A 118 -32.52 36.01 -14.15
N TYR A 119 -33.45 35.16 -14.58
CA TYR A 119 -34.40 35.51 -15.65
C TYR A 119 -35.64 34.62 -15.57
#